data_AF-A0A971ULU9-F1
#
_entry.id   AF-A0A971ULU9-F1
#
_cell.length_a   1.000
_cell.length_b   1.000
_cell.length_c   1.000
_cell.angle_alpha   90.00
_cell.angle_beta   90.00
_cell.angle_gamma   90.00
#
_symmetry.space_group_name_H-M   'P 1'
#
loop_
_entity.id
_entity.type
_entity.pdbx_description
1 polymer ?
#
loop_
_entity_poly.entity_id
_entity_poly.type
_entity_poly.pdbx_seq_one_letter_code
_entity_poly.pdbx_strand_id
1 'polypeptide(L)' 'MDGIYLLCRDRRRIKEEAPQAYKDIETVIDTVEGAGLARRVARMVPLGVLKG' A
#
# COMPACT_ATOMS: atom_id res chain seq x y z
N MET A 1 -9.46 3.74 -5.73
CA MET A 1 -8.29 4.52 -5.25
C MET A 1 -8.82 5.90 -4.99
N ASP A 2 -9.85 5.96 -4.14
CA ASP A 2 -10.80 7.06 -4.15
C ASP A 2 -10.53 7.89 -2.90
N GLY A 3 -10.42 9.21 -3.08
CA GLY A 3 -10.07 10.11 -1.98
C GLY A 3 -8.57 10.19 -1.65
N ILE A 4 -7.68 9.65 -2.50
CA ILE A 4 -6.22 9.74 -2.31
C ILE A 4 -5.62 10.73 -3.31
N TYR A 5 -4.98 11.79 -2.83
CA TYR A 5 -4.31 12.78 -3.68
C TYR A 5 -2.93 12.29 -4.13
N LEU A 6 -2.73 12.10 -5.44
CA LEU A 6 -1.44 11.67 -6.00
C LEU A 6 -0.72 12.84 -6.67
N LEU A 7 0.46 13.19 -6.15
CA LEU A 7 1.40 14.12 -6.80
C LEU A 7 2.60 13.32 -7.30
N CYS A 8 2.85 13.35 -8.61
CA CYS A 8 4.02 12.68 -9.17
C CYS A 8 4.69 13.42 -10.32
N ARG A 9 6.00 13.17 -10.50
CA ARG A 9 6.78 13.76 -11.59
C ARG A 9 6.57 13.02 -12.91
N ASP A 10 6.62 11.69 -12.89
CA ASP A 10 6.43 10.84 -14.07
C ASP A 10 5.22 9.91 -13.92
N ARG A 11 4.19 10.20 -14.72
CA ARG A 11 2.91 9.46 -14.72
C ARG A 11 2.99 8.09 -15.40
N ARG A 12 4.04 7.80 -16.16
CA ARG A 12 4.25 6.46 -16.74
C ARG A 12 4.88 5.55 -15.71
N ARG A 13 5.95 6.02 -15.05
CA ARG A 13 6.66 5.26 -14.02
C ARG A 13 5.76 4.90 -12.84
N ILE A 14 4.89 5.81 -12.41
CA ILE A 14 3.98 5.54 -11.28
C ILE A 14 3.02 4.37 -11.52
N LYS A 15 2.80 3.97 -12.78
CA LYS A 15 1.97 2.79 -13.10
C LYS A 15 2.63 1.48 -12.65
N GLU A 16 3.96 1.44 -12.58
CA GLU A 16 4.70 0.28 -12.06
C GLU A 16 4.48 0.11 -10.55
N GLU A 17 4.10 1.19 -9.85
CA GLU A 17 3.77 1.18 -8.42
C GLU A 17 2.25 1.20 -8.15
N ALA A 18 1.42 0.95 -9.18
CA ALA A 18 -0.01 0.85 -8.97
C ALA A 18 -0.31 -0.25 -7.93
N PRO A 19 -1.35 -0.10 -7.08
CA PRO A 19 -1.67 -1.11 -6.06
C PRO A 19 -1.75 -2.55 -6.58
N GLN A 20 -2.17 -2.70 -7.84
CA GLN A 20 -2.34 -3.96 -8.57
C GLN A 20 -1.02 -4.62 -8.96
N ALA A 21 0.09 -3.88 -8.94
CA ALA A 21 1.43 -4.43 -9.13
C ALA A 21 1.94 -5.16 -7.87
N TYR A 22 1.31 -4.94 -6.71
CA TYR A 22 1.67 -5.56 -5.45
C TYR A 22 0.65 -6.63 -5.04
N LYS A 23 1.06 -7.47 -4.10
CA LYS A 23 0.16 -8.41 -3.41
C LYS A 23 -0.83 -7.65 -2.54
N ASP A 24 -1.95 -8.29 -2.23
CA ASP A 24 -2.82 -7.80 -1.17
C ASP A 24 -2.06 -7.80 0.16
N ILE A 25 -2.00 -6.63 0.79
CA ILE A 25 -1.32 -6.44 2.06
C ILE A 25 -2.00 -7.22 3.20
N GLU A 26 -3.33 -7.40 3.14
CA GLU A 26 -4.04 -8.13 4.20
C GLU A 26 -3.59 -9.59 4.27
N THR A 27 -3.41 -10.25 3.12
CA THR A 27 -2.89 -11.63 3.05
C THR A 27 -1.48 -11.76 3.65
N VAL A 28 -0.63 -10.76 3.42
CA VAL A 28 0.73 -10.75 4.00
C VAL A 28 0.66 -10.60 5.51
N ILE A 29 -0.15 -9.67 6.02
CA ILE A 29 -0.27 -9.46 7.47
C ILE A 29 -0.91 -10.69 8.15
N ASP A 30 -1.92 -11.32 7.55
CA ASP A 30 -2.55 -12.54 8.07
C ASP A 30 -1.53 -13.67 8.24
N THR A 31 -0.62 -13.82 7.26
CA THR A 31 0.44 -14.84 7.32
C THR A 31 1.39 -14.59 8.50
N VAL A 32 1.81 -13.34 8.69
CA VAL A 32 2.75 -12.95 9.74
C VAL A 32 2.13 -13.08 11.14
N GLU A 33 0.88 -12.65 11.30
CA GLU A 33 0.15 -12.76 12.56
C GLU A 33 -0.20 -14.21 12.89
N GLY A 34 -0.65 -15.00 11.91
CA GLY A 34 -0.94 -16.42 12.08
C GLY A 34 0.30 -17.26 12.44
N ALA A 35 1.48 -16.82 12.00
CA ALA A 35 2.76 -17.41 12.40
C ALA A 35 3.24 -16.94 13.79
N GLY A 36 2.52 -16.04 14.46
CA GLY A 36 2.89 -15.51 15.78
C GLY A 36 4.11 -14.58 15.78
N LEU A 37 4.50 -14.06 14.60
CA LEU A 37 5.73 -13.25 14.45
C LEU A 37 5.51 -11.77 14.78
N ALA A 38 4.28 -11.29 14.62
CA ALA A 38 3.89 -9.94 14.99
C ALA A 38 2.39 -9.90 15.35
N ARG A 39 1.98 -8.84 16.05
CA ARG A 39 0.58 -8.57 16.40
C ARG A 39 0.08 -7.33 15.65
N ARG A 40 -1.14 -7.36 15.11
CA ARG A 40 -1.78 -6.16 14.55
C ARG A 40 -2.01 -5.09 15.64
N VAL A 41 -1.70 -3.84 15.32
CA VAL A 41 -1.87 -2.70 16.24
C VAL A 41 -2.82 -1.66 15.65
N ALA A 42 -2.56 -1.21 14.43
CA ALA A 42 -3.37 -0.21 13.75
C ALA A 42 -3.29 -0.41 12.23
N ARG A 43 -4.30 0.09 11.53
CA ARG A 43 -4.32 0.16 10.06
C ARG A 43 -4.44 1.62 9.63
N MET A 44 -3.59 2.02 8.69
CA MET A 44 -3.59 3.37 8.14
C MET A 44 -4.17 3.34 6.73
N VAL A 45 -4.82 4.44 6.37
CA VAL A 45 -5.28 4.70 5.00
C VAL A 45 -4.64 6.01 4.52
N PRO A 46 -4.00 6.02 3.34
CA PRO A 46 -3.34 7.23 2.86
C PRO A 46 -4.36 8.28 2.44
N LEU A 47 -4.06 9.55 2.71
CA LEU A 47 -4.82 10.71 2.19
C LEU A 47 -4.14 11.33 0.95
N GLY A 48 -2.81 11.20 0.86
CA GLY A 48 -2.06 11.67 -0.28
C GLY A 48 -0.70 10.97 -0.40
N VAL A 49 -0.19 10.92 -1.63
CA VAL A 49 1.04 10.23 -2.02
C VAL A 49 1.86 11.16 -2.90
N LEU A 50 3.09 11.45 -2.49
CA LEU A 50 4.06 12.22 -3.26
C LEU A 50 5.15 11.26 -3.77
N LYS A 51 5.29 11.12 -5.09
CA LYS A 51 6.18 10.14 -5.74
C LYS A 51 6.91 10.77 -6.92
N GLY A 52 8.24 10.78 -6.93
CA GLY A 52 9.06 11.40 -7.98
C GLY A 52 10.36 10.67 -8.17
#